data_AF-A0A1G6VTU8-F1
#
_entry.id   AF-A0A1G6VTU8-F1
#
_cell.length_a   1.000
_cell.length_b   1.000
_cell.length_c   1.000
_cell.angle_alpha   90.00
_cell.angle_beta   90.00
_cell.angle_gamma   90.00
#
_symmetry.space_group_name_H-M   'P 1'
#
loop_
_entity.id
_entity.type
_entity.pdbx_description
1 polymer ?
#
loop_
_entity_poly.entity_id
_entity_poly.type
_entity_poly.pdbx_seq_one_letter_code
_entity_poly.pdbx_strand_id
1 'polypeptide(L)'
;MKAHGMDTEAVLQELGTLKEGLLEEEARRRLESDGYNELKGKEKDPVWKLFLGTFEDAMVIVLLVAAAVQLALGEVVESVIIFLVIILNSVISVVQTKKAESSLEIGSIS
;
A
#
# COMPACT_ATOMS: atom_id res chain seq x y z
N MET A 1 -9.28 12.82 -17.61
CA MET A 1 -10.38 13.32 -18.47
C MET A 1 -11.68 12.67 -18.03
N LYS A 2 -12.77 13.42 -17.86
CA LYS A 2 -14.08 12.88 -17.47
C LYS A 2 -14.88 12.57 -18.74
N ALA A 3 -14.86 11.31 -19.18
CA ALA A 3 -15.72 10.82 -20.26
C ALA A 3 -17.21 10.70 -19.83
N HIS A 4 -17.51 10.98 -18.55
CA HIS A 4 -18.87 10.92 -18.02
C HIS A 4 -19.67 12.15 -18.48
N GLY A 5 -20.55 11.96 -19.46
CA GLY A 5 -21.44 12.99 -20.01
C GLY A 5 -21.25 13.29 -21.51
N MET A 6 -20.30 12.64 -22.18
CA MET A 6 -20.09 12.79 -23.63
C MET A 6 -20.98 11.82 -24.42
N ASP A 7 -21.44 12.27 -25.58
CA ASP A 7 -22.16 11.43 -26.54
C ASP A 7 -21.27 10.29 -27.05
N THR A 8 -21.85 9.12 -27.29
CA THR A 8 -21.11 7.90 -27.62
C THR A 8 -20.22 8.07 -28.86
N GLU A 9 -20.73 8.75 -29.89
CA GLU A 9 -20.00 9.11 -31.10
C GLU A 9 -18.77 10.00 -30.79
N ALA A 10 -18.90 10.95 -29.85
CA ALA A 10 -17.80 11.84 -29.48
C ALA A 10 -16.67 11.10 -28.74
N VAL A 11 -17.02 10.15 -27.87
CA VAL A 11 -16.04 9.30 -27.15
C VAL A 11 -15.31 8.38 -28.11
N LEU A 12 -16.02 7.80 -29.08
CA LEU A 12 -15.44 6.93 -30.11
C LEU A 12 -14.46 7.70 -31.01
N GLN A 13 -14.82 8.93 -31.39
CA GLN A 13 -13.96 9.78 -32.21
C GLN A 13 -12.70 10.24 -31.45
N GLU A 14 -12.84 10.57 -30.17
CA GLU A 14 -11.72 10.99 -29.32
C GLU A 14 -10.75 9.83 -29.00
N LEU A 15 -11.26 8.62 -28.77
CA LEU A 15 -10.44 7.44 -28.52
C LEU A 15 -9.95 6.76 -29.80
N GLY A 16 -10.35 7.24 -30.98
CA GLY A 16 -10.02 6.65 -32.27
C GLY A 16 -10.51 5.21 -32.42
N THR A 17 -11.68 4.90 -31.85
CA THR A 17 -12.28 3.56 -31.80
C THR A 17 -13.54 3.49 -32.65
N LEU A 18 -13.85 2.32 -33.21
CA LEU A 18 -15.09 2.09 -33.95
C LEU A 18 -16.15 1.50 -33.01
N LYS A 19 -17.44 1.57 -33.42
CA LYS A 19 -18.53 0.89 -32.70
C LYS A 19 -18.31 -0.63 -32.61
N GLU A 20 -17.61 -1.20 -33.59
CA GLU A 20 -17.27 -2.62 -33.65
C GLU A 20 -16.01 -2.97 -32.83
N GLY A 21 -15.32 -1.98 -32.25
CA GLY A 21 -14.11 -2.16 -31.46
C GLY A 21 -12.85 -1.60 -32.14
N LEU A 22 -11.68 -2.06 -31.66
CA LEU A 22 -10.38 -1.71 -32.23
C LEU A 22 -9.98 -2.72 -33.31
N LEU A 23 -9.29 -2.23 -34.34
CA LEU A 23 -8.56 -3.08 -35.27
C LEU A 23 -7.41 -3.79 -34.53
N GLU A 24 -7.15 -5.04 -34.87
CA GLU A 24 -6.12 -5.87 -34.22
C GLU A 24 -4.74 -5.21 -34.27
N GLU A 25 -4.40 -4.56 -35.37
CA GLU A 25 -3.15 -3.82 -35.54
C GLU A 25 -3.04 -2.62 -34.59
N GLU A 26 -4.14 -1.90 -34.38
CA GLU A 26 -4.20 -0.74 -33.47
C GLU A 26 -4.19 -1.20 -32.00
N ALA A 27 -4.87 -2.31 -31.69
CA ALA A 27 -4.81 -2.92 -30.37
C ALA A 27 -3.38 -3.35 -30.02
N ARG A 28 -2.66 -3.97 -30.99
CA ARG A 28 -1.26 -4.37 -30.80
C ARG A 28 -0.33 -3.17 -30.66
N ARG A 29 -0.54 -2.11 -31.44
CA ARG A 29 0.23 -0.86 -31.36
C ARG A 29 0.07 -0.19 -30.00
N ARG A 30 -1.16 -0.13 -29.47
CA ARG A 30 -1.44 0.40 -28.12
C ARG A 30 -0.83 -0.48 -27.04
N LEU A 31 -0.86 -1.81 -27.20
CA LEU A 31 -0.20 -2.71 -26.27
C LEU A 31 1.33 -2.52 -26.23
N GLU A 32 1.94 -2.24 -27.38
CA GLU A 32 3.37 -1.94 -27.47
C GLU A 32 3.74 -0.57 -26.89
N SER A 33 2.88 0.45 -27.05
CA SER A 33 3.14 1.81 -26.54
C SER A 33 2.82 1.97 -25.05
N ASP A 34 1.68 1.43 -24.62
CA ASP A 34 1.10 1.70 -23.30
C ASP A 34 1.40 0.55 -22.32
N GLY A 35 1.81 -0.61 -22.85
CA GLY A 35 2.00 -1.82 -22.09
C GLY A 35 0.68 -2.51 -21.74
N TYR A 36 0.79 -3.63 -21.04
CA TYR A 36 -0.37 -4.29 -20.48
C TYR A 36 -1.03 -3.39 -19.43
N ASN A 37 -2.36 -3.36 -19.42
CA ASN A 37 -3.14 -2.70 -18.37
C ASN A 37 -3.09 -3.54 -17.08
N GLU A 38 -1.89 -3.66 -16.52
CA GLU A 38 -1.61 -4.40 -15.30
C GLU A 38 -1.10 -3.44 -14.23
N LEU A 39 -1.70 -3.52 -13.04
CA LEU A 39 -1.19 -2.82 -11.88
C LEU A 39 0.12 -3.47 -11.46
N LYS A 40 1.25 -2.78 -11.70
CA LYS A 40 2.56 -3.23 -11.19
C LYS A 40 2.45 -3.50 -9.70
N GLY A 41 2.65 -4.76 -9.30
CA GLY A 41 2.65 -5.14 -7.90
C GLY A 41 3.68 -4.32 -7.14
N LYS A 42 3.26 -3.66 -6.05
CA LYS A 42 4.22 -3.05 -5.13
C LYS A 42 5.06 -4.17 -4.53
N GLU A 43 6.38 -4.00 -4.54
CA GLU A 43 7.26 -4.89 -3.79
C GLU A 43 6.85 -4.85 -2.31
N LYS A 44 6.60 -6.03 -1.74
CA LYS A 44 6.23 -6.17 -0.33
C LYS A 44 7.41 -5.71 0.51
N ASP A 45 7.19 -4.73 1.39
CA ASP A 45 8.26 -4.28 2.28
C ASP A 45 8.68 -5.43 3.20
N PRO A 46 9.99 -5.71 3.35
CA PRO A 46 10.44 -6.79 4.20
C PRO A 46 10.11 -6.50 5.68
N VAL A 47 9.87 -7.55 6.46
CA VAL A 47 9.39 -7.44 7.86
C VAL A 47 10.30 -6.57 8.73
N TRP A 48 11.62 -6.62 8.54
CA TRP A 48 12.57 -5.79 9.29
C TRP A 48 12.42 -4.29 8.96
N LYS A 49 12.04 -3.94 7.73
CA LYS A 49 11.84 -2.55 7.31
C LYS A 49 10.53 -2.00 7.88
N LEU A 50 9.47 -2.82 7.87
CA LEU A 50 8.22 -2.49 8.55
C LEU A 50 8.42 -2.30 10.06
N PHE A 51 9.25 -3.15 10.68
CA PHE A 51 9.62 -3.03 12.09
C PHE A 51 10.42 -1.76 12.37
N LEU A 52 11.41 -1.39 11.55
CA LEU A 52 12.14 -0.14 11.73
C LEU A 52 11.25 1.08 11.55
N GLY A 53 10.27 1.01 10.64
CA GLY A 53 9.28 2.09 10.45
C GLY A 53 8.45 2.39 11.69
N THR A 54 8.26 1.43 12.61
CA THR A 54 7.52 1.70 13.87
C THR A 54 8.30 2.59 14.83
N PHE A 55 9.63 2.68 14.71
CA PHE A 55 10.45 3.58 15.54
C PHE A 55 10.39 5.04 15.09
N GLU A 56 9.92 5.30 13.87
CA GLU A 56 9.66 6.66 13.37
C GLU A 56 8.32 7.21 13.88
N ASP A 57 7.46 6.35 14.44
CA ASP A 57 6.16 6.75 14.99
C ASP A 57 6.34 7.58 16.27
N ALA A 58 5.76 8.77 16.28
CA ALA A 58 5.84 9.70 17.40
C ALA A 58 5.36 9.08 18.73
N MET A 59 4.35 8.21 18.70
CA MET A 59 3.85 7.51 19.88
C MET A 59 4.87 6.49 20.40
N VAL A 60 5.55 5.77 19.52
CA VAL A 60 6.61 4.82 19.91
C VAL A 60 7.80 5.55 20.53
N ILE A 61 8.18 6.71 19.99
CA ILE A 61 9.23 7.56 20.56
C ILE A 61 8.86 7.99 22.00
N VAL A 62 7.62 8.40 22.24
CA VAL A 62 7.14 8.75 23.59
C VAL A 62 7.23 7.56 24.55
N LEU A 63 6.86 6.35 24.10
CA LEU A 63 6.97 5.14 24.91
C LEU A 63 8.43 4.77 25.22
N LEU A 64 9.34 4.94 24.25
CA LEU A 64 10.77 4.71 24.48
C LEU A 64 11.35 5.69 25.51
N VAL A 65 10.94 6.97 25.46
CA VAL A 65 11.32 7.95 26.48
C VAL A 65 10.77 7.54 27.85
N ALA A 66 9.50 7.11 27.93
CA ALA A 66 8.91 6.62 29.18
C ALA A 66 9.66 5.40 29.73
N ALA A 67 10.02 4.43 28.87
CA ALA A 67 10.81 3.26 29.25
C ALA A 67 12.21 3.65 29.76
N ALA A 68 12.85 4.64 29.16
CA ALA A 68 14.14 5.15 29.61
C ALA A 68 14.05 5.81 31.00
N VAL A 69 12.98 6.59 31.25
CA VAL A 69 12.71 7.18 32.56
C VAL A 69 12.49 6.10 33.61
N GLN A 70 11.67 5.09 33.30
CA GLN A 70 11.41 3.95 34.18
C GLN A 70 12.69 3.19 34.57
N LEU A 71 13.56 2.93 33.59
CA LEU A 71 14.87 2.33 33.83
C LEU A 71 15.76 3.21 34.73
N ALA A 72 15.74 4.53 34.53
CA ALA A 72 16.48 5.47 35.36
C ALA A 72 15.97 5.51 36.82
N LEU A 73 14.67 5.25 37.02
CA LEU A 73 14.05 5.11 38.35
C LEU A 73 14.31 3.73 38.99
N GLY A 74 14.88 2.77 38.24
CA GLY A 74 15.11 1.40 38.69
C GLY A 74 13.87 0.50 38.60
N GLU A 75 12.80 0.98 37.96
CA GLU A 75 11.53 0.28 37.80
C GLU A 75 11.57 -0.63 36.55
N VAL A 76 12.39 -1.68 36.65
CA VAL A 76 12.64 -2.61 35.53
C VAL A 76 11.36 -3.29 35.06
N VAL A 77 10.46 -3.66 35.97
CA VAL A 77 9.19 -4.33 35.61
C VAL A 77 8.34 -3.44 34.71
N GLU A 78 8.25 -2.15 35.01
CA GLU A 78 7.44 -1.20 34.25
C GLU A 78 8.05 -0.94 32.88
N SER A 79 9.39 -0.83 32.81
CA SER A 79 10.09 -0.73 31.53
C SER A 79 9.84 -1.96 30.63
N VAL A 80 9.84 -3.18 31.19
CA VAL A 80 9.59 -4.42 30.44
C VAL A 80 8.17 -4.47 29.89
N ILE A 81 7.18 -3.99 30.64
CA ILE A 81 5.79 -3.89 30.16
C ILE A 81 5.71 -2.95 28.96
N ILE A 82 6.38 -1.80 29.00
CA ILE A 82 6.40 -0.85 27.88
C ILE A 82 7.06 -1.48 26.64
N PHE A 83 8.18 -2.19 26.81
CA PHE A 83 8.81 -2.93 25.72
C PHE A 83 7.87 -3.97 25.10
N LEU A 84 7.12 -4.72 25.91
CA LEU A 84 6.13 -5.67 25.41
C LEU A 84 5.05 -4.97 24.57
N VAL A 85 4.57 -3.81 25.00
CA VAL A 85 3.57 -3.02 24.24
C VAL A 85 4.11 -2.60 22.87
N ILE A 86 5.37 -2.14 22.79
CA ILE A 86 6.00 -1.75 21.52
C ILE A 86 6.13 -2.95 20.57
N ILE A 87 6.53 -4.11 21.10
CA ILE A 87 6.64 -5.35 20.31
C ILE A 87 5.26 -5.79 19.80
N LEU A 88 4.24 -5.77 20.66
CA LEU A 88 2.87 -6.12 20.26
C LEU A 88 2.34 -5.18 19.16
N ASN A 89 2.54 -3.86 19.32
CA ASN A 89 2.15 -2.89 18.30
C ASN A 89 2.86 -3.15 16.97
N SER A 90 4.14 -3.50 17.00
CA SER A 90 4.91 -3.79 15.79
C SER A 90 4.40 -5.05 15.08
N VAL A 91 4.05 -6.10 15.83
CA VAL A 91 3.46 -7.32 15.26
C VAL A 91 2.09 -7.03 14.65
N ILE A 92 1.24 -6.28 15.35
CA ILE A 92 -0.09 -5.89 14.86
C ILE A 92 0.05 -5.08 13.56
N SER A 93 0.98 -4.11 13.51
CA SER A 93 1.27 -3.30 12.32
C SER A 93 1.65 -4.18 11.13
N VAL A 94 2.60 -5.11 11.29
CA VAL A 94 3.01 -6.01 10.21
C VAL A 94 1.84 -6.87 9.71
N VAL A 95 1.01 -7.39 10.61
CA VAL A 95 -0.17 -8.19 10.23
C VAL A 95 -1.19 -7.33 9.48
N GLN A 96 -1.43 -6.10 9.92
CA GLN A 96 -2.33 -5.16 9.25
C GLN A 96 -1.84 -4.79 7.85
N THR A 97 -0.54 -4.50 7.69
CA THR A 97 0.08 -4.20 6.39
C THR A 97 -0.08 -5.37 5.43
N LYS A 98 0.24 -6.60 5.87
CA LYS A 98 0.06 -7.80 5.04
C LYS A 98 -1.39 -8.06 4.65
N LYS A 99 -2.34 -7.80 5.56
CA LYS A 99 -3.78 -7.93 5.28
C LYS A 99 -4.26 -6.89 4.26
N ALA A 100 -3.76 -5.65 4.36
CA ALA A 100 -4.07 -4.59 3.40
C ALA A 100 -3.51 -4.92 2.01
N GLU A 101 -2.27 -5.42 1.92
CA GLU A 101 -1.67 -5.90 0.67
C GLU A 101 -2.50 -7.03 0.03
N SER A 102 -2.91 -8.01 0.84
CA SER A 102 -3.73 -9.14 0.35
C SER A 102 -5.09 -8.70 -0.19
N SER A 103 -5.67 -7.61 0.32
CA SER A 103 -6.95 -7.09 -0.15
C SER A 103 -6.83 -6.42 -1.52
N LEU A 104 -5.68 -5.82 -1.83
CA LEU A 104 -5.37 -5.27 -3.16
C LEU A 104 -5.15 -6.37 -4.20
N GLU A 105 -4.54 -7.48 -3.79
CA GLU A 105 -4.23 -8.64 -4.65
C GLU A 105 -5.51 -9.36 -5.14
N ILE A 106 -6.59 -9.34 -4.36
CA ILE A 106 -7.89 -9.92 -4.75
C ILE A 106 -8.67 -8.99 -5.70
N GLY A 107 -8.49 -7.67 -5.58
CA GLY A 107 -9.14 -6.68 -6.45
C GLY A 107 -8.62 -6.65 -7.89
N SER A 108 -7.44 -7.22 -8.16
CA SER A 108 -6.83 -7.30 -9.49
C SER A 108 -7.30 -8.48 -10.36
N ILE A 109 -8.22 -9.34 -9.86
CA ILE A 109 -8.71 -10.53 -10.58
C ILE A 109 -10.19 -10.37 -11.02
N SER A 110 -10.78 -9.17 -10.92
CA SER A 110 -12.16 -8.94 -11.38
C SER A 110 -12.29 -7.89 -12.47
#